data_AF-A0A7Z0CLQ8-F1
#
_entry.id   AF-A0A7Z0CLQ8-F1
#
_cell.length_a   1.000
_cell.length_b   1.000
_cell.length_c   1.000
_cell.angle_alpha   90.00
_cell.angle_beta   90.00
_cell.angle_gamma   90.00
#
_symmetry.space_group_name_H-M   'P 1'
#
loop_
_entity.id
_entity.type
_entity.pdbx_description
1 polymer ?
#
loop_
_entity_poly.entity_id
_entity_poly.type
_entity_poly.pdbx_seq_one_letter_code
_entity_poly.pdbx_strand_id
1 'polypeptide(L)'
;MEASLDRMWSRSRLSLRGRIQRWKSKRWVVLQCAVAAAVAWFVAADLIGHERPFFAPIAAVVSLGTSYGQRLRRVAEVTIGVAIGVFVADVLVAGIGSGAWQLGLIVFLAMSTALLLDAGILFVTQAAVQSIVVAALLPGAGGAFLRWTDALIGGSVALVAAMAVPAAPLRRPREQAAAVARKIAELLRAASDLMVDGEVTPALELLADARATDRMIRELQAAAEEGMSVVSSSPFRLRHREPLRRMVELVDPLDRALRSTRVLVRQTSIAAYRRRPVPPSYAVLAADLADAADAVAAELAADRLAVDAREAVLAVGAATGVVERSEVLTAEAILAQLRAIVADLLMVTGMGQLEATDALPPPPRS
;
A
#
# COMPACT_ATOMS: atom_id res chain seq x y z
N MET A 1 -29.49 -7.26 25.99
CA MET A 1 -28.28 -6.50 26.42
C MET A 1 -27.00 -7.31 26.24
N GLU A 2 -27.05 -8.65 26.29
CA GLU A 2 -25.89 -9.52 25.99
C GLU A 2 -25.47 -9.50 24.51
N ALA A 3 -26.43 -9.52 23.56
CA ALA A 3 -26.16 -9.48 22.11
C ALA A 3 -25.51 -8.17 21.59
N SER A 4 -25.51 -7.09 22.38
CA SER A 4 -24.77 -5.85 22.06
C SER A 4 -23.33 -5.90 22.57
N LEU A 5 -23.08 -6.57 23.69
CA LEU A 5 -21.75 -6.75 24.25
C LEU A 5 -20.93 -7.73 23.40
N ASP A 6 -21.52 -8.81 22.89
CA ASP A 6 -20.86 -9.75 21.97
C ASP A 6 -20.50 -9.13 20.61
N ARG A 7 -21.33 -8.20 20.11
CA ARG A 7 -21.05 -7.44 18.88
C ARG A 7 -19.94 -6.39 19.08
N MET A 8 -19.82 -5.81 20.27
CA MET A 8 -18.69 -4.94 20.63
C MET A 8 -17.39 -5.74 20.81
N TRP A 9 -17.45 -6.92 21.43
CA TRP A 9 -16.28 -7.77 21.68
C TRP A 9 -15.75 -8.42 20.41
N SER A 10 -16.62 -8.86 19.49
CA SER A 10 -16.22 -9.36 18.17
C SER A 10 -15.61 -8.27 17.28
N ARG A 11 -16.19 -7.06 17.24
CA ARG A 11 -15.58 -5.88 16.58
C ARG A 11 -14.24 -5.49 17.19
N SER A 12 -14.09 -5.57 18.52
CA SER A 12 -12.84 -5.29 19.22
C SER A 12 -11.76 -6.34 18.92
N ARG A 13 -12.12 -7.63 18.88
CA ARG A 13 -11.20 -8.72 18.52
C ARG A 13 -10.76 -8.68 17.05
N LEU A 14 -11.65 -8.32 16.13
CA LEU A 14 -11.32 -8.08 14.71
C LEU A 14 -10.41 -6.84 14.56
N SER A 15 -10.68 -5.78 15.31
CA SER A 15 -9.83 -4.58 15.40
C SER A 15 -8.44 -4.89 15.97
N LEU A 16 -8.36 -5.73 17.02
CA LEU A 16 -7.10 -6.14 17.65
C LEU A 16 -6.30 -7.08 16.75
N ARG A 17 -6.92 -8.08 16.11
CA ARG A 17 -6.25 -8.92 15.11
C ARG A 17 -5.71 -8.08 13.96
N GLY A 18 -6.50 -7.14 13.43
CA GLY A 18 -6.03 -6.20 12.40
C GLY A 18 -4.88 -5.28 12.87
N ARG A 19 -4.90 -4.82 14.12
CA ARG A 19 -3.79 -4.04 14.72
C ARG A 19 -2.53 -4.89 14.91
N ILE A 20 -2.68 -6.13 15.38
CA ILE A 20 -1.57 -7.08 15.57
C ILE A 20 -0.96 -7.49 14.22
N GLN A 21 -1.78 -7.71 13.19
CA GLN A 21 -1.31 -8.00 11.84
C GLN A 21 -0.49 -6.83 11.28
N ARG A 22 -0.96 -5.58 11.47
CA ARG A 22 -0.25 -4.35 11.11
C ARG A 22 1.06 -4.16 11.88
N TRP A 23 1.09 -4.50 13.17
CA TRP A 23 2.32 -4.46 13.95
C TRP A 23 3.29 -5.55 13.49
N LYS A 24 2.83 -6.79 13.31
CA LYS A 24 3.66 -7.89 12.77
C LYS A 24 4.25 -7.56 11.41
N SER A 25 3.53 -6.87 10.54
CA SER A 25 4.05 -6.44 9.23
C SER A 25 5.05 -5.28 9.31
N LYS A 26 5.11 -4.53 10.42
CA LYS A 26 6.02 -3.40 10.66
C LYS A 26 7.06 -3.64 11.76
N ARG A 27 7.03 -4.78 12.46
CA ARG A 27 7.86 -5.10 13.63
C ARG A 27 9.35 -4.93 13.37
N TRP A 28 9.79 -5.28 12.17
CA TRP A 28 11.19 -5.19 11.76
C TRP A 28 11.70 -3.75 11.79
N VAL A 29 10.85 -2.78 11.44
CA VAL A 29 11.25 -1.37 11.42
C VAL A 29 11.14 -0.71 12.76
N VAL A 30 10.17 -1.12 13.58
CA VAL A 30 10.16 -0.73 14.99
C VAL A 30 11.45 -1.18 15.67
N LEU A 31 11.84 -2.45 15.47
CA LEU A 31 13.08 -3.00 16.02
C LEU A 31 14.31 -2.28 15.48
N GLN A 32 14.37 -2.03 14.17
CA GLN A 32 15.48 -1.32 13.57
C GLN A 32 15.61 0.12 14.07
N CYS A 33 14.52 0.87 14.16
CA CYS A 33 14.56 2.25 14.69
C CYS A 33 15.04 2.23 16.14
N ALA A 34 14.59 1.27 16.95
CA ALA A 34 15.04 1.13 18.34
C ALA A 34 16.54 0.80 18.42
N VAL A 35 17.02 -0.15 17.61
CA VAL A 35 18.45 -0.50 17.56
C VAL A 35 19.29 0.66 17.05
N ALA A 36 18.86 1.34 15.99
CA ALA A 36 19.57 2.49 15.44
C ALA A 36 19.65 3.65 16.45
N ALA A 37 18.58 3.91 17.21
CA ALA A 37 18.59 4.90 18.28
C ALA A 37 19.60 4.53 19.38
N ALA A 38 19.61 3.27 19.81
CA ALA A 38 20.55 2.77 20.82
C ALA A 38 22.01 2.86 20.35
N VAL A 39 22.27 2.48 19.10
CA VAL A 39 23.61 2.57 18.50
C VAL A 39 24.04 4.03 18.33
N ALA A 40 23.15 4.92 17.90
CA ALA A 40 23.46 6.35 17.78
C ALA A 40 23.84 6.96 19.13
N TRP A 41 23.12 6.59 20.20
CA TRP A 41 23.48 6.99 21.55
C TRP A 41 24.85 6.47 21.96
N PHE A 42 25.09 5.16 21.80
CA PHE A 42 26.36 4.52 22.18
C PHE A 42 27.55 5.14 21.46
N VAL A 43 27.44 5.38 20.15
CA VAL A 43 28.52 6.01 19.36
C VAL A 43 28.79 7.43 19.85
N ALA A 44 27.77 8.22 20.13
CA ALA A 44 27.95 9.60 20.57
C ALA A 44 28.46 9.70 22.02
N ALA A 45 27.95 8.87 22.94
CA ALA A 45 28.34 8.86 24.35
C ALA A 45 29.73 8.23 24.55
N ASP A 46 29.89 6.98 24.15
CA ASP A 46 31.02 6.14 24.56
C ASP A 46 32.21 6.24 23.60
N LEU A 47 31.97 6.52 22.31
CA LEU A 47 33.03 6.59 21.30
C LEU A 47 33.56 8.01 21.08
N ILE A 48 32.67 9.01 21.10
CA ILE A 48 33.03 10.42 20.87
C ILE A 48 33.13 11.21 22.18
N GLY A 49 32.53 10.72 23.26
CA GLY A 49 32.67 11.32 24.60
C GLY A 49 31.68 12.46 24.87
N HIS A 50 30.53 12.52 24.19
CA HIS A 50 29.51 13.51 24.49
C HIS A 50 28.78 13.17 25.81
N GLU A 51 28.77 14.10 26.77
CA GLU A 51 28.14 13.87 28.09
C GLU A 51 26.61 13.65 28.02
N ARG A 52 25.93 14.24 27.03
CA ARG A 52 24.46 14.18 26.88
C ARG A 52 24.02 14.14 25.40
N PRO A 53 24.19 13.01 24.69
CA PRO A 53 23.93 12.92 23.25
C PRO A 53 22.44 12.74 22.91
N PHE A 54 21.60 13.68 23.35
CA PHE A 54 20.14 13.58 23.22
C PHE A 54 19.67 13.65 21.76
N PHE A 55 20.39 14.37 20.90
CA PHE A 55 19.99 14.59 19.51
C PHE A 55 20.36 13.43 18.58
N ALA A 56 21.37 12.62 18.92
CA ALA A 56 21.79 11.48 18.11
C ALA A 56 20.68 10.42 17.94
N PRO A 57 20.02 9.89 18.99
CA PRO A 57 18.92 8.94 18.82
C PRO A 57 17.69 9.58 18.16
N ILE A 58 17.41 10.86 18.41
CA ILE A 58 16.28 11.57 17.78
C ILE A 58 16.50 11.69 16.28
N ALA A 59 17.68 12.13 15.86
CA ALA A 59 18.04 12.19 14.45
C ALA A 59 17.95 10.79 13.80
N ALA A 60 18.44 9.74 14.47
CA ALA A 60 18.32 8.38 13.96
C ALA A 60 16.86 7.93 13.74
N VAL A 61 15.99 8.18 14.72
CA VAL A 61 14.57 7.80 14.66
C VAL A 61 13.79 8.64 13.65
N VAL A 62 13.99 9.95 13.62
CA VAL A 62 13.29 10.84 12.68
C VAL A 62 13.73 10.53 11.24
N SER A 63 15.02 10.29 11.01
CA SER A 63 15.52 9.91 9.70
C SER A 63 14.99 8.54 9.24
N LEU A 64 14.90 7.54 10.12
CA LEU A 64 14.35 6.21 9.77
C LEU A 64 12.82 6.12 9.79
N GLY A 65 12.15 6.99 10.53
CA GLY A 65 10.70 7.01 10.74
C GLY A 65 9.90 7.65 9.60
N THR A 66 10.58 8.41 8.72
CA THR A 66 9.97 8.92 7.49
C THR A 66 9.89 7.83 6.42
N SER A 67 8.77 7.79 5.70
CA SER A 67 8.31 6.64 4.89
C SER A 67 9.35 5.99 3.98
N TYR A 68 9.20 4.67 3.79
CA TYR A 68 10.12 3.70 3.20
C TYR A 68 10.60 3.96 1.76
N GLY A 69 9.92 4.86 1.03
CA GLY A 69 10.11 5.03 -0.42
C GLY A 69 11.46 5.61 -0.84
N GLN A 70 12.17 6.31 0.05
CA GLN A 70 13.37 7.09 -0.31
C GLN A 70 14.46 7.03 0.77
N ARG A 71 14.66 5.85 1.37
CA ARG A 71 15.39 5.70 2.63
C ARG A 71 16.72 6.48 2.72
N LEU A 72 17.58 6.43 1.72
CA LEU A 72 18.91 7.05 1.80
C LEU A 72 18.88 8.57 1.59
N ARG A 73 18.23 9.03 0.51
CA ARG A 73 18.11 10.46 0.20
C ARG A 73 17.24 11.17 1.23
N ARG A 74 16.15 10.54 1.67
CA ARG A 74 15.29 11.10 2.70
C ARG A 74 15.97 11.11 4.06
N VAL A 75 16.70 10.05 4.44
CA VAL A 75 17.56 10.09 5.64
C VAL A 75 18.55 11.24 5.54
N ALA A 76 19.21 11.44 4.39
CA ALA A 76 20.15 12.55 4.20
C ALA A 76 19.47 13.92 4.27
N GLU A 77 18.36 14.14 3.56
CA GLU A 77 17.57 15.38 3.60
C GLU A 77 17.06 15.68 5.01
N VAL A 78 16.52 14.68 5.71
CA VAL A 78 16.05 14.79 7.09
C VAL A 78 17.23 15.11 8.01
N THR A 79 18.34 14.40 7.89
CA THR A 79 19.54 14.64 8.71
C THR A 79 20.09 16.04 8.50
N ILE A 80 20.20 16.50 7.26
CA ILE A 80 20.63 17.87 6.93
C ILE A 80 19.62 18.88 7.48
N GLY A 81 18.32 18.65 7.29
CA GLY A 81 17.27 19.53 7.80
C GLY A 81 17.24 19.62 9.33
N VAL A 82 17.43 18.49 10.02
CA VAL A 82 17.57 18.44 11.49
C VAL A 82 18.84 19.18 11.92
N ALA A 83 19.97 18.93 11.27
CA ALA A 83 21.23 19.59 11.58
C ALA A 83 21.14 21.13 11.39
N ILE A 84 20.53 21.60 10.31
CA ILE A 84 20.28 23.02 10.05
C ILE A 84 19.29 23.58 11.07
N GLY A 85 18.20 22.87 11.36
CA GLY A 85 17.17 23.31 12.30
C GLY A 85 17.71 23.50 13.71
N VAL A 86 18.52 22.55 14.20
CA VAL A 86 19.22 22.65 15.49
C VAL A 86 20.17 23.85 15.48
N PHE A 87 20.97 24.00 14.43
CA PHE A 87 21.91 25.11 14.32
C PHE A 87 21.21 26.48 14.31
N VAL A 88 20.14 26.64 13.54
CA VAL A 88 19.35 27.88 13.48
C VAL A 88 18.68 28.17 14.82
N ALA A 89 18.08 27.16 15.46
CA ALA A 89 17.47 27.31 16.78
C ALA A 89 18.50 27.77 17.81
N ASP A 90 19.73 27.25 17.75
CA ASP A 90 20.81 27.63 18.65
C ASP A 90 21.31 29.05 18.44
N VAL A 91 21.47 29.48 17.19
CA VAL A 91 21.85 30.88 16.88
C VAL A 91 20.78 31.84 17.40
N LEU A 92 19.50 31.50 17.25
CA LEU A 92 18.40 32.29 17.79
C LEU A 92 18.42 32.33 19.33
N VAL A 93 18.64 31.19 20.01
CA VAL A 93 18.75 31.15 21.48
C VAL A 93 19.95 31.97 21.96
N ALA A 94 21.10 31.85 21.30
CA ALA A 94 22.31 32.58 21.67
C ALA A 94 22.15 34.10 21.52
N GLY A 95 21.39 34.56 20.52
CA GLY A 95 21.15 35.98 20.29
C GLY A 95 20.03 36.60 21.16
N ILE A 96 18.97 35.85 21.47
CA ILE A 96 17.73 36.37 22.09
C ILE A 96 17.66 36.02 23.60
N GLY A 97 18.41 35.02 24.05
CA GLY A 97 18.42 34.55 25.45
C GLY A 97 17.29 33.55 25.75
N SER A 98 17.14 33.20 27.03
CA SER A 98 16.20 32.17 27.49
C SER A 98 14.99 32.76 28.24
N GLY A 99 13.77 32.39 27.84
CA GLY A 99 12.53 32.75 28.52
C GLY A 99 11.26 32.41 27.71
N ALA A 100 10.08 32.54 28.32
CA ALA A 100 8.82 32.04 27.76
C ALA A 100 8.42 32.72 26.43
N TRP A 101 8.65 34.04 26.32
CA TRP A 101 8.37 34.77 25.08
C TRP A 101 9.44 34.49 24.01
N GLN A 102 10.72 34.32 24.39
CA GLN A 102 11.78 33.90 23.47
C GLN A 102 11.48 32.54 22.87
N LEU A 103 11.02 31.58 23.69
CA LEU A 103 10.63 30.25 23.24
C LEU A 103 9.53 30.32 22.18
N GLY A 104 8.49 31.12 22.43
CA GLY A 104 7.39 31.33 21.48
C GLY A 104 7.90 31.90 20.15
N LEU A 105 8.81 32.88 20.20
CA LEU A 105 9.41 33.46 19.00
C LEU A 105 10.29 32.45 18.23
N ILE A 106 11.11 31.67 18.92
CA ILE A 106 11.97 30.66 18.29
C ILE A 106 11.12 29.60 17.59
N VAL A 107 10.07 29.09 18.24
CA VAL A 107 9.16 28.11 17.64
C VAL A 107 8.43 28.69 16.44
N PHE A 108 7.93 29.93 16.56
CA PHE A 108 7.28 30.62 15.44
C PHE A 108 8.20 30.76 14.23
N LEU A 109 9.44 31.19 14.45
CA LEU A 109 10.44 31.35 13.38
C LEU A 109 10.79 29.99 12.76
N ALA A 110 11.06 28.97 13.56
CA ALA A 110 11.42 27.63 13.07
C ALA A 110 10.30 27.00 12.22
N MET A 111 9.04 27.09 12.68
CA MET A 111 7.89 26.59 11.92
C MET A 111 7.67 27.40 10.64
N SER A 112 7.81 28.72 10.70
CA SER A 112 7.67 29.61 9.53
C SER A 112 8.74 29.30 8.48
N THR A 113 10.00 29.13 8.89
CA THR A 113 11.08 28.72 7.99
C THR A 113 10.81 27.34 7.37
N ALA A 114 10.32 26.37 8.13
CA ALA A 114 9.96 25.06 7.59
C ALA A 114 8.85 25.16 6.54
N LEU A 115 7.82 25.97 6.79
CA LEU A 115 6.73 26.23 5.83
C LEU A 115 7.22 26.93 4.56
N LEU A 116 8.11 27.92 4.69
CA LEU A 116 8.69 28.64 3.55
C LEU A 116 9.58 27.75 2.67
N LEU A 117 10.10 26.65 3.21
CA LEU A 117 10.89 25.65 2.49
C LEU A 117 10.01 24.52 1.89
N ASP A 118 8.69 24.71 1.81
CA ASP A 118 7.71 23.70 1.38
C ASP A 118 7.85 22.36 2.13
N ALA A 119 8.25 22.42 3.40
CA ALA A 119 8.40 21.21 4.20
C ALA A 119 7.01 20.65 4.57
N GLY A 120 6.84 19.33 4.41
CA GLY A 120 5.60 18.65 4.77
C GLY A 120 5.26 18.81 6.26
N ILE A 121 3.99 18.65 6.62
CA ILE A 121 3.48 18.95 7.98
C ILE A 121 4.26 18.28 9.11
N LEU A 122 4.76 17.07 8.90
CA LEU A 122 5.60 16.34 9.85
C LEU A 122 6.91 17.09 10.17
N PHE A 123 7.56 17.67 9.15
CA PHE A 123 8.79 18.44 9.32
C PHE A 123 8.53 19.74 10.09
N VAL A 124 7.42 20.42 9.80
CA VAL A 124 7.02 21.64 10.52
C VAL A 124 6.82 21.33 12.01
N THR A 125 6.14 20.22 12.33
CA THR A 125 5.97 19.77 13.73
C THR A 125 7.31 19.38 14.38
N GLN A 126 8.23 18.74 13.64
CA GLN A 126 9.54 18.39 14.16
C GLN A 126 10.41 19.62 14.43
N ALA A 127 10.39 20.62 13.56
CA ALA A 127 11.09 21.89 13.77
C ALA A 127 10.65 22.54 15.09
N ALA A 128 9.34 22.60 15.34
CA ALA A 128 8.79 23.11 16.60
C ALA A 128 9.28 22.32 17.83
N VAL A 129 9.18 20.99 17.79
CA VAL A 129 9.60 20.13 18.92
C VAL A 129 11.09 20.28 19.19
N GLN A 130 11.93 20.29 18.16
CA GLN A 130 13.38 20.44 18.32
C GLN A 130 13.75 21.82 18.86
N SER A 131 13.13 22.89 18.37
CA SER A 131 13.30 24.24 18.91
C SER A 131 12.94 24.34 20.38
N ILE A 132 11.87 23.66 20.83
CA ILE A 132 11.49 23.62 22.23
C ILE A 132 12.53 22.87 23.07
N VAL A 133 12.94 21.68 22.60
CA VAL A 133 13.96 20.86 23.29
C VAL A 133 15.26 21.64 23.45
N VAL A 134 15.73 22.28 22.37
CA VAL A 134 16.94 23.12 22.33
C VAL A 134 16.86 24.26 23.35
N ALA A 135 15.77 25.03 23.31
CA ALA A 135 15.61 26.21 24.15
C ALA A 135 15.35 25.88 25.63
N ALA A 136 14.73 24.73 25.93
CA ALA A 136 14.35 24.34 27.29
C ALA A 136 15.42 23.53 28.05
N LEU A 137 16.20 22.67 27.37
CA LEU A 137 17.06 21.70 28.05
C LEU A 137 18.54 22.11 28.17
N LEU A 138 19.07 22.98 27.28
CA LEU A 138 20.48 23.41 27.33
C LEU A 138 20.65 24.89 26.92
N PRO A 139 20.48 25.85 27.85
CA PRO A 139 20.83 27.24 27.59
C PRO A 139 22.37 27.41 27.53
N GLY A 140 22.93 27.72 26.36
CA GLY A 140 24.34 28.07 26.21
C GLY A 140 24.90 27.91 24.78
N ALA A 141 25.65 28.92 24.30
CA ALA A 141 26.19 28.98 22.94
C ALA A 141 27.25 27.91 22.62
N GLY A 142 27.91 27.34 23.63
CA GLY A 142 28.96 26.31 23.45
C GLY A 142 28.44 24.93 23.05
N GLY A 143 27.14 24.66 23.18
CA GLY A 143 26.55 23.35 22.86
C GLY A 143 26.14 23.17 21.40
N ALA A 144 26.20 24.21 20.57
CA ALA A 144 25.68 24.15 19.19
C ALA A 144 26.47 23.19 18.30
N PHE A 145 27.80 23.20 18.45
CA PHE A 145 28.67 22.31 17.70
C PHE A 145 28.46 20.84 18.10
N LEU A 146 28.33 20.54 19.40
CA LEU A 146 28.07 19.18 19.89
C LEU A 146 26.71 18.62 19.41
N ARG A 147 25.67 19.47 19.36
CA ARG A 147 24.34 19.04 18.91
C ARG A 147 24.26 18.84 17.39
N TRP A 148 24.99 19.67 16.64
CA TRP A 148 25.14 19.48 15.20
C TRP A 148 25.88 18.18 14.88
N THR A 149 26.96 17.88 15.59
CA THR A 149 27.68 16.61 15.42
C THR A 149 26.83 15.41 15.86
N ASP A 150 26.06 15.49 16.95
CA ASP A 150 25.07 14.49 17.35
C ASP A 150 24.06 14.17 16.25
N ALA A 151 23.49 15.21 15.63
CA ALA A 151 22.53 15.04 14.54
C ALA A 151 23.16 14.31 13.34
N LEU A 152 24.41 14.61 13.01
CA LEU A 152 25.17 13.92 11.95
C LEU A 152 25.48 12.46 12.31
N ILE A 153 25.85 12.17 13.56
CA ILE A 153 26.10 10.80 14.04
C ILE A 153 24.82 9.99 13.95
N GLY A 154 23.70 10.52 14.47
CA GLY A 154 22.39 9.87 14.39
C GLY A 154 21.94 9.62 12.95
N GLY A 155 22.15 10.61 12.08
CA GLY A 155 21.89 10.48 10.64
C GLY A 155 22.75 9.42 9.95
N SER A 156 24.03 9.33 10.31
CA SER A 156 24.96 8.35 9.76
C SER A 156 24.59 6.93 10.20
N VAL A 157 24.26 6.74 11.48
CA VAL A 157 23.77 5.45 11.99
C VAL A 157 22.45 5.07 11.32
N ALA A 158 21.53 6.03 11.13
CA ALA A 158 20.31 5.81 10.36
C ALA A 158 20.62 5.41 8.91
N LEU A 159 21.62 6.00 8.27
CA LEU A 159 22.05 5.67 6.91
C LEU A 159 22.55 4.23 6.81
N VAL A 160 23.42 3.81 7.73
CA VAL A 160 23.96 2.44 7.78
C VAL A 160 22.85 1.44 8.08
N ALA A 161 22.02 1.70 9.09
CA ALA A 161 20.87 0.87 9.40
C ALA A 161 19.92 0.79 8.20
N ALA A 162 19.72 1.90 7.49
CA ALA A 162 18.91 1.96 6.29
C ALA A 162 19.39 1.00 5.20
N MET A 163 20.72 0.88 5.02
CA MET A 163 21.35 -0.04 4.07
C MET A 163 21.28 -1.51 4.48
N ALA A 164 21.29 -1.80 5.79
CA ALA A 164 21.34 -3.17 6.32
C ALA A 164 20.03 -3.97 6.14
N VAL A 165 18.91 -3.33 5.83
CA VAL A 165 17.61 -4.04 5.71
C VAL A 165 17.37 -4.56 4.29
N PRO A 166 17.05 -5.86 4.14
CA PRO A 166 16.68 -6.44 2.85
C PRO A 166 15.52 -5.66 2.23
N ALA A 167 15.54 -5.52 0.90
CA ALA A 167 14.51 -4.85 0.11
C ALA A 167 13.18 -5.66 0.03
N ALA A 168 12.69 -6.12 1.17
CA ALA A 168 11.38 -6.71 1.37
C ALA A 168 10.18 -5.84 0.86
N PRO A 169 10.27 -4.50 0.69
CA PRO A 169 9.16 -3.74 0.10
C PRO A 169 8.82 -4.14 -1.34
N LEU A 170 9.74 -4.75 -2.09
CA LEU A 170 9.52 -5.07 -3.51
C LEU A 170 8.55 -6.25 -3.74
N ARG A 171 8.33 -7.12 -2.74
CA ARG A 171 7.40 -8.26 -2.86
C ARG A 171 5.94 -7.88 -2.57
N ARG A 172 5.71 -6.75 -1.90
CA ARG A 172 4.36 -6.32 -1.48
C ARG A 172 3.38 -6.10 -2.63
N PRO A 173 3.75 -5.46 -3.76
CA PRO A 173 2.79 -5.21 -4.83
C PRO A 173 2.23 -6.48 -5.46
N ARG A 174 3.10 -7.48 -5.70
CA ARG A 174 2.72 -8.80 -6.24
C ARG A 174 1.81 -9.57 -5.29
N GLU A 175 2.12 -9.58 -4.00
CA GLU A 175 1.27 -10.21 -2.97
C GLU A 175 -0.13 -9.56 -2.90
N GLN A 176 -0.21 -8.22 -2.99
CA GLN A 176 -1.48 -7.50 -3.04
C GLN A 176 -2.24 -7.78 -4.35
N ALA A 177 -1.56 -7.81 -5.49
CA ALA A 177 -2.16 -8.13 -6.79
C ALA A 177 -2.74 -9.56 -6.77
N ALA A 178 -2.01 -10.52 -6.22
CA ALA A 178 -2.48 -11.88 -6.01
C ALA A 178 -3.70 -11.95 -5.07
N ALA A 179 -3.75 -11.10 -4.03
CA ALA A 179 -4.90 -11.03 -3.15
C ALA A 179 -6.15 -10.48 -3.86
N VAL A 180 -6.00 -9.49 -4.74
CA VAL A 180 -7.09 -8.98 -5.59
C VAL A 180 -7.57 -10.04 -6.57
N ALA A 181 -6.66 -10.73 -7.25
CA ALA A 181 -7.00 -11.82 -8.19
C ALA A 181 -7.74 -12.98 -7.49
N ARG A 182 -7.27 -13.43 -6.31
CA ARG A 182 -8.00 -14.40 -5.47
C ARG A 182 -9.40 -13.91 -5.12
N LYS A 183 -9.55 -12.62 -4.78
CA LYS A 183 -10.88 -12.08 -4.46
C LYS A 183 -11.81 -12.06 -5.67
N ILE A 184 -11.29 -11.80 -6.86
CA ILE A 184 -12.05 -11.93 -8.11
C ILE A 184 -12.52 -13.37 -8.28
N ALA A 185 -11.64 -14.37 -8.10
CA ALA A 185 -11.99 -15.78 -8.18
C ALA A 185 -13.08 -16.18 -7.16
N GLU A 186 -12.95 -15.77 -5.90
CA GLU A 186 -13.97 -15.99 -4.85
C GLU A 186 -15.34 -15.44 -5.24
N LEU A 187 -15.38 -14.20 -5.74
CA LEU A 187 -16.63 -13.54 -6.13
C LEU A 187 -17.25 -14.17 -7.39
N LEU A 188 -16.44 -14.61 -8.35
CA LEU A 188 -16.88 -15.32 -9.55
C LEU A 188 -17.49 -16.68 -9.20
N ARG A 189 -16.82 -17.46 -8.34
CA ARG A 189 -17.30 -18.77 -7.90
C ARG A 189 -18.63 -18.65 -7.14
N ALA A 190 -18.71 -17.72 -6.19
CA ALA A 190 -19.96 -17.45 -5.49
C ALA A 190 -21.07 -16.90 -6.42
N ALA A 191 -20.71 -16.12 -7.45
CA ALA A 191 -21.67 -15.67 -8.44
C ALA A 191 -22.19 -16.83 -9.31
N SER A 192 -21.35 -17.80 -9.67
CA SER A 192 -21.75 -19.05 -10.33
C SER A 192 -22.76 -19.81 -9.51
N ASP A 193 -22.45 -20.08 -8.23
CA ASP A 193 -23.35 -20.81 -7.32
C ASP A 193 -24.71 -20.09 -7.21
N LEU A 194 -24.67 -18.76 -7.09
CA LEU A 194 -25.89 -17.95 -7.04
C LEU A 194 -26.72 -18.00 -8.34
N MET A 195 -26.08 -18.10 -9.52
CA MET A 195 -26.81 -18.26 -10.79
C MET A 195 -27.56 -19.59 -10.85
N VAL A 196 -27.08 -20.63 -10.18
CA VAL A 196 -27.71 -21.96 -10.11
C VAL A 196 -28.82 -21.98 -9.06
N ASP A 197 -28.50 -21.57 -7.84
CA ASP A 197 -29.40 -21.72 -6.70
C ASP A 197 -30.51 -20.64 -6.66
N GLY A 198 -30.19 -19.43 -7.14
CA GLY A 198 -31.12 -18.30 -7.19
C GLY A 198 -31.58 -17.78 -5.82
N GLU A 199 -30.89 -18.14 -4.73
CA GLU A 199 -31.26 -17.76 -3.37
C GLU A 199 -31.00 -16.27 -3.06
N VAL A 200 -31.98 -15.61 -2.45
CA VAL A 200 -31.91 -14.16 -2.19
C VAL A 200 -30.97 -13.80 -1.03
N THR A 201 -30.90 -14.63 0.00
CA THR A 201 -30.05 -14.33 1.18
C THR A 201 -28.56 -14.39 0.82
N PRO A 202 -28.04 -15.45 0.19
CA PRO A 202 -26.66 -15.49 -0.31
C PRO A 202 -26.35 -14.35 -1.28
N ALA A 203 -27.31 -13.93 -2.12
CA ALA A 203 -27.13 -12.80 -3.03
C ALA A 203 -26.82 -11.49 -2.31
N LEU A 204 -27.52 -11.20 -1.22
CA LEU A 204 -27.32 -9.97 -0.45
C LEU A 204 -25.96 -9.96 0.28
N GLU A 205 -25.53 -11.11 0.80
CA GLU A 205 -24.21 -11.27 1.42
C GLU A 205 -23.08 -11.09 0.40
N LEU A 206 -23.20 -11.71 -0.77
CA LEU A 206 -22.24 -11.59 -1.85
C LEU A 206 -22.12 -10.14 -2.37
N LEU A 207 -23.24 -9.43 -2.51
CA LEU A 207 -23.26 -8.00 -2.84
C LEU A 207 -22.53 -7.14 -1.79
N ALA A 208 -22.70 -7.45 -0.51
CA ALA A 208 -22.04 -6.72 0.58
C ALA A 208 -20.53 -6.96 0.56
N ASP A 209 -20.10 -8.21 0.36
CA ASP A 209 -18.71 -8.60 0.23
C ASP A 209 -18.04 -7.92 -0.99
N ALA A 210 -18.70 -7.96 -2.16
CA ALA A 210 -18.21 -7.30 -3.37
C ALA A 210 -18.02 -5.79 -3.19
N ARG A 211 -18.89 -5.11 -2.40
CA ARG A 211 -18.76 -3.68 -2.08
C ARG A 211 -17.61 -3.36 -1.13
N ALA A 212 -17.16 -4.32 -0.31
CA ALA A 212 -16.07 -4.11 0.64
C ALA A 212 -14.67 -4.15 0.00
N THR A 213 -14.59 -4.47 -1.29
CA THR A 213 -13.32 -4.68 -2.02
C THR A 213 -12.57 -3.39 -2.37
N ASP A 214 -13.20 -2.21 -2.24
CA ASP A 214 -12.59 -0.90 -2.53
C ASP A 214 -11.26 -0.65 -1.77
N ARG A 215 -11.12 -1.23 -0.57
CA ARG A 215 -9.87 -1.12 0.20
C ARG A 215 -8.71 -1.86 -0.46
N MET A 216 -8.97 -3.01 -1.10
CA MET A 216 -7.93 -3.86 -1.67
C MET A 216 -7.22 -3.18 -2.84
N ILE A 217 -7.98 -2.48 -3.69
CA ILE A 217 -7.40 -1.71 -4.81
C ILE A 217 -6.57 -0.53 -4.29
N ARG A 218 -7.04 0.19 -3.27
CA ARG A 218 -6.25 1.27 -2.66
C ARG A 218 -4.95 0.75 -2.04
N GLU A 219 -4.99 -0.42 -1.40
CA GLU A 219 -3.81 -1.08 -0.83
C GLU A 219 -2.83 -1.52 -1.94
N LEU A 220 -3.34 -2.04 -3.06
CA LEU A 220 -2.55 -2.39 -4.24
C LEU A 220 -1.89 -1.16 -4.89
N GLN A 221 -2.65 -0.09 -5.13
CA GLN A 221 -2.15 1.18 -5.69
C GLN A 221 -1.07 1.79 -4.81
N ALA A 222 -1.32 1.88 -3.50
CA ALA A 222 -0.34 2.39 -2.54
C ALA A 222 0.94 1.55 -2.53
N ALA A 223 0.83 0.22 -2.59
CA ALA A 223 1.99 -0.66 -2.66
C ALA A 223 2.79 -0.47 -3.96
N ALA A 224 2.11 -0.30 -5.10
CA ALA A 224 2.73 -0.07 -6.41
C ALA A 224 3.46 1.29 -6.47
N GLU A 225 2.84 2.36 -5.98
CA GLU A 225 3.45 3.69 -5.86
C GLU A 225 4.67 3.67 -4.93
N GLU A 226 4.54 3.01 -3.78
CA GLU A 226 5.65 2.80 -2.84
C GLU A 226 6.81 2.09 -3.55
N GLY A 227 6.54 0.99 -4.27
CA GLY A 227 7.53 0.28 -5.06
C GLY A 227 8.23 1.19 -6.07
N MET A 228 7.47 1.97 -6.85
CA MET A 228 8.03 2.82 -7.92
C MET A 228 8.90 3.95 -7.39
N SER A 229 8.52 4.52 -6.24
CA SER A 229 9.33 5.53 -5.56
C SER A 229 10.71 4.98 -5.14
N VAL A 230 10.79 3.70 -4.75
CA VAL A 230 12.04 3.03 -4.37
C VAL A 230 12.97 2.83 -5.57
N VAL A 231 12.43 2.47 -6.73
CA VAL A 231 13.26 2.16 -7.90
C VAL A 231 13.66 3.41 -8.69
N SER A 232 12.80 4.43 -8.77
CA SER A 232 13.13 5.69 -9.47
C SER A 232 14.22 6.50 -8.76
N SER A 233 14.36 6.35 -7.44
CA SER A 233 15.27 7.13 -6.61
C SER A 233 16.66 6.49 -6.38
N SER A 234 16.92 5.28 -6.88
CA SER A 234 18.16 4.54 -6.60
C SER A 234 18.94 4.16 -7.88
N PRO A 235 20.13 4.78 -8.13
CA PRO A 235 20.99 4.46 -9.27
C PRO A 235 21.47 2.98 -9.29
N PHE A 236 21.61 2.37 -8.10
CA PHE A 236 22.09 0.99 -7.96
C PHE A 236 21.00 -0.08 -8.18
N ARG A 237 19.74 0.31 -8.41
CA ARG A 237 18.60 -0.63 -8.56
C ARG A 237 17.95 -0.61 -9.94
N LEU A 238 18.64 -0.08 -10.96
CA LEU A 238 18.18 -0.04 -12.35
C LEU A 238 17.71 -1.41 -12.87
N ARG A 239 18.37 -2.52 -12.45
CA ARG A 239 17.99 -3.90 -12.80
C ARG A 239 16.57 -4.32 -12.34
N HIS A 240 15.99 -3.67 -11.33
CA HIS A 240 14.66 -4.01 -10.81
C HIS A 240 13.55 -3.09 -11.36
N ARG A 241 13.89 -2.16 -12.27
CA ARG A 241 12.96 -1.19 -12.83
C ARG A 241 11.95 -1.81 -13.78
N GLU A 242 12.37 -2.72 -14.65
CA GLU A 242 11.45 -3.38 -15.56
C GLU A 242 10.47 -4.35 -14.89
N PRO A 243 10.87 -5.26 -13.97
CA PRO A 243 9.93 -6.14 -13.29
C PRO A 243 8.87 -5.39 -12.49
N LEU A 244 9.24 -4.26 -11.89
CA LEU A 244 8.33 -3.43 -11.11
C LEU A 244 7.42 -2.58 -12.00
N ARG A 245 7.94 -2.01 -13.10
CA ARG A 245 7.11 -1.30 -14.07
C ARG A 245 6.03 -2.22 -14.63
N ARG A 246 6.40 -3.45 -15.01
CA ARG A 246 5.45 -4.48 -15.45
C ARG A 246 4.39 -4.80 -14.39
N MET A 247 4.74 -4.75 -13.10
CA MET A 247 3.79 -4.95 -12.01
C MET A 247 2.81 -3.78 -11.86
N VAL A 248 3.29 -2.54 -11.97
CA VAL A 248 2.43 -1.34 -11.93
C VAL A 248 1.44 -1.35 -13.09
N GLU A 249 1.87 -1.80 -14.26
CA GLU A 249 1.02 -1.97 -15.44
C GLU A 249 -0.12 -3.00 -15.22
N LEU A 250 -0.04 -3.89 -14.21
CA LEU A 250 -1.12 -4.82 -13.87
C LEU A 250 -2.20 -4.21 -12.96
N VAL A 251 -1.93 -3.07 -12.32
CA VAL A 251 -2.86 -2.47 -11.34
C VAL A 251 -4.17 -2.05 -12.01
N ASP A 252 -4.07 -1.39 -13.17
CA ASP A 252 -5.25 -0.90 -13.88
C ASP A 252 -6.13 -2.04 -14.47
N PRO A 253 -5.57 -3.08 -15.12
CA PRO A 253 -6.33 -4.29 -15.46
C PRO A 253 -7.00 -4.96 -14.25
N LEU A 254 -6.31 -5.10 -13.12
CA LEU A 254 -6.89 -5.72 -11.92
C LEU A 254 -8.04 -4.88 -11.31
N ASP A 255 -7.92 -3.56 -11.28
CA ASP A 255 -9.00 -2.67 -10.85
C ASP A 255 -10.22 -2.80 -11.77
N ARG A 256 -10.01 -2.79 -13.09
CA ARG A 256 -11.08 -3.02 -14.07
C ARG A 256 -11.75 -4.38 -13.90
N ALA A 257 -10.97 -5.46 -13.79
CA ALA A 257 -11.49 -6.81 -13.58
C ALA A 257 -12.36 -6.88 -12.31
N LEU A 258 -11.88 -6.31 -11.19
CA LEU A 258 -12.63 -6.29 -9.94
C LEU A 258 -13.92 -5.45 -10.05
N ARG A 259 -13.88 -4.30 -10.72
CA ARG A 259 -15.08 -3.48 -10.99
C ARG A 259 -16.10 -4.25 -11.83
N SER A 260 -15.68 -4.88 -12.92
CA SER A 260 -16.53 -5.71 -13.78
C SER A 260 -17.13 -6.88 -12.98
N THR A 261 -16.36 -7.51 -12.10
CA THR A 261 -16.82 -8.56 -11.18
C THR A 261 -17.89 -8.05 -10.20
N ARG A 262 -17.75 -6.84 -9.66
CA ARG A 262 -18.80 -6.21 -8.81
C ARG A 262 -20.09 -5.96 -9.59
N VAL A 263 -19.98 -5.58 -10.86
CA VAL A 263 -21.14 -5.40 -11.73
C VAL A 263 -21.80 -6.74 -12.01
N LEU A 264 -21.04 -7.79 -12.33
CA LEU A 264 -21.53 -9.16 -12.50
C LEU A 264 -22.31 -9.62 -11.27
N VAL A 265 -21.71 -9.56 -10.08
CA VAL A 265 -22.34 -9.91 -8.79
C VAL A 265 -23.65 -9.14 -8.57
N ARG A 266 -23.68 -7.85 -8.94
CA ARG A 266 -24.92 -7.06 -8.87
C ARG A 266 -25.99 -7.59 -9.82
N GLN A 267 -25.63 -7.96 -11.04
CA GLN A 267 -26.60 -8.49 -12.01
C GLN A 267 -27.14 -9.86 -11.62
N THR A 268 -26.28 -10.76 -11.13
CA THR A 268 -26.70 -12.09 -10.63
C THR A 268 -27.63 -11.95 -9.44
N SER A 269 -27.33 -11.04 -8.52
CA SER A 269 -28.19 -10.75 -7.37
C SER A 269 -29.55 -10.17 -7.77
N ILE A 270 -29.59 -9.30 -8.78
CA ILE A 270 -30.85 -8.79 -9.35
C ILE A 270 -31.64 -9.92 -10.00
N ALA A 271 -30.98 -10.82 -10.74
CA ALA A 271 -31.62 -11.97 -11.35
C ALA A 271 -32.25 -12.89 -10.30
N ALA A 272 -31.50 -13.24 -9.25
CA ALA A 272 -31.98 -14.02 -8.11
C ALA A 272 -33.19 -13.36 -7.42
N TYR A 273 -33.09 -12.07 -7.07
CA TYR A 273 -34.18 -11.33 -6.44
C TYR A 273 -35.46 -11.28 -7.31
N ARG A 274 -35.30 -11.15 -8.63
CA ARG A 274 -36.42 -11.11 -9.59
C ARG A 274 -36.86 -12.50 -10.04
N ARG A 275 -36.25 -13.59 -9.55
CA ARG A 275 -36.44 -14.97 -10.01
C ARG A 275 -36.35 -15.09 -11.54
N ARG A 276 -35.39 -14.37 -12.13
CA ARG A 276 -35.13 -14.45 -13.57
C ARG A 276 -34.13 -15.57 -13.82
N PRO A 277 -34.44 -16.53 -14.71
CA PRO A 277 -33.51 -17.59 -15.02
C PRO A 277 -32.24 -17.02 -15.65
N VAL A 278 -31.10 -17.55 -15.22
CA VAL A 278 -29.81 -17.34 -15.87
C VAL A 278 -29.48 -18.63 -16.62
N PRO A 279 -29.03 -18.56 -17.89
CA PRO A 279 -28.63 -19.75 -18.63
C PRO A 279 -27.57 -20.56 -17.86
N PRO A 280 -27.70 -21.89 -17.73
CA PRO A 280 -26.74 -22.73 -16.99
C PRO A 280 -25.31 -22.60 -17.52
N SER A 281 -25.15 -22.36 -18.83
CA SER A 281 -23.84 -22.14 -19.44
C SER A 281 -23.13 -20.90 -18.88
N TYR A 282 -23.86 -19.88 -18.44
CA TYR A 282 -23.26 -18.67 -17.86
C TYR A 282 -22.72 -18.93 -16.44
N ALA A 283 -23.36 -19.82 -15.68
CA ALA A 283 -22.85 -20.27 -14.39
C ALA A 283 -21.55 -21.08 -14.59
N VAL A 284 -21.53 -22.00 -15.55
CA VAL A 284 -20.32 -22.76 -15.92
C VAL A 284 -19.18 -21.82 -16.33
N LEU A 285 -19.44 -20.84 -17.20
CA LEU A 285 -18.45 -19.84 -17.58
C LEU A 285 -17.92 -19.04 -16.38
N ALA A 286 -18.77 -18.70 -15.41
CA ALA A 286 -18.36 -17.99 -14.20
C ALA A 286 -17.47 -18.86 -13.31
N ALA A 287 -17.76 -20.16 -13.19
CA ALA A 287 -16.93 -21.13 -12.47
C ALA A 287 -15.57 -21.33 -13.16
N ASP A 288 -15.55 -21.55 -14.47
CA ASP A 288 -14.31 -21.73 -15.24
C ASP A 288 -13.44 -20.45 -15.17
N LEU A 289 -14.06 -19.27 -15.20
CA LEU A 289 -13.36 -18.00 -15.04
C LEU A 289 -12.80 -17.82 -13.62
N ALA A 290 -13.49 -18.34 -12.60
CA ALA A 290 -12.99 -18.34 -11.23
C ALA A 290 -11.72 -19.19 -11.11
N ASP A 291 -11.71 -20.39 -11.71
CA ASP A 291 -10.54 -21.27 -11.72
C ASP A 291 -9.37 -20.63 -12.48
N ALA A 292 -9.64 -20.00 -13.62
CA ALA A 292 -8.63 -19.25 -14.37
C ALA A 292 -8.07 -18.05 -13.56
N ALA A 293 -8.92 -17.32 -12.83
CA ALA A 293 -8.50 -16.22 -11.96
C ALA A 293 -7.67 -16.71 -10.76
N ASP A 294 -7.98 -17.88 -10.19
CA ASP A 294 -7.17 -18.53 -9.16
C ASP A 294 -5.78 -18.91 -9.70
N ALA A 295 -5.69 -19.42 -10.93
CA ALA A 295 -4.41 -19.70 -11.59
C ALA A 295 -3.58 -18.41 -11.78
N VAL A 296 -4.21 -17.32 -12.23
CA VAL A 296 -3.55 -15.99 -12.30
C VAL A 296 -3.05 -15.57 -10.92
N ALA A 297 -3.86 -15.74 -9.87
CA ALA A 297 -3.48 -15.35 -8.52
C ALA A 297 -2.34 -16.18 -7.94
N ALA A 298 -2.25 -17.47 -8.29
CA ALA A 298 -1.16 -18.36 -7.90
C ALA A 298 0.17 -17.92 -8.52
N GLU A 299 0.19 -17.60 -9.81
CA GLU A 299 1.37 -17.09 -10.51
C GLU A 299 1.86 -15.75 -9.93
N LEU A 300 0.93 -14.82 -9.67
CA LEU A 300 1.26 -13.53 -9.05
C LEU A 300 1.84 -13.72 -7.63
N ALA A 301 1.31 -14.67 -6.85
CA ALA A 301 1.83 -14.99 -5.53
C ALA A 301 3.23 -15.62 -5.57
N ALA A 302 3.54 -16.35 -6.64
CA ALA A 302 4.86 -16.94 -6.90
C ALA A 302 5.90 -15.94 -7.46
N ASP A 303 5.55 -14.65 -7.48
CA ASP A 303 6.35 -13.55 -7.98
C ASP A 303 6.60 -13.57 -9.51
N ARG A 304 5.71 -14.23 -10.27
CA ARG A 304 5.81 -14.39 -11.73
C ARG A 304 4.74 -13.57 -12.47
N LEU A 305 4.94 -13.41 -13.78
CA LEU A 305 3.87 -12.98 -14.68
C LEU A 305 2.95 -14.18 -14.91
N ALA A 306 1.64 -13.96 -14.95
CA ALA A 306 0.64 -15.01 -15.09
C ALA A 306 0.50 -15.54 -16.54
N VAL A 307 1.63 -15.79 -17.21
CA VAL A 307 1.66 -16.27 -18.60
C VAL A 307 1.08 -17.69 -18.69
N ASP A 308 1.38 -18.55 -17.73
CA ASP A 308 0.91 -19.94 -17.71
C ASP A 308 -0.61 -20.04 -17.52
N ALA A 309 -1.23 -19.04 -16.88
CA ALA A 309 -2.69 -18.96 -16.73
C ALA A 309 -3.41 -18.44 -17.99
N ARG A 310 -2.67 -17.91 -18.97
CA ARG A 310 -3.25 -17.28 -20.18
C ARG A 310 -4.11 -18.24 -20.97
N GLU A 311 -3.66 -19.47 -21.14
CA GLU A 311 -4.40 -20.48 -21.92
C GLU A 311 -5.77 -20.78 -21.28
N ALA A 312 -5.83 -20.87 -19.96
CA ALA A 312 -7.09 -21.06 -19.23
C ALA A 312 -8.04 -19.87 -19.43
N VAL A 313 -7.53 -18.64 -19.31
CA VAL A 313 -8.33 -17.42 -19.53
C VAL A 313 -8.82 -17.32 -21.00
N LEU A 314 -7.98 -17.69 -21.97
CA LEU A 314 -8.35 -17.75 -23.38
C LEU A 314 -9.41 -18.81 -23.67
N ALA A 315 -9.33 -19.98 -23.04
CA ALA A 315 -10.31 -21.04 -23.18
C ALA A 315 -11.71 -20.56 -22.74
N VAL A 316 -11.79 -19.87 -21.59
CA VAL A 316 -13.04 -19.24 -21.13
C VAL A 316 -13.50 -18.17 -22.12
N GLY A 317 -12.58 -17.33 -22.61
CA GLY A 317 -12.88 -16.33 -23.64
C GLY A 317 -13.51 -16.91 -24.90
N ALA A 318 -12.94 -17.99 -25.43
CA ALA A 318 -13.49 -18.73 -26.57
C ALA A 318 -14.88 -19.29 -26.25
N ALA A 319 -15.07 -19.87 -25.05
CA ALA A 319 -16.34 -20.42 -24.61
C ALA A 319 -17.45 -19.35 -24.55
N THR A 320 -17.13 -18.09 -24.21
CA THR A 320 -18.13 -17.00 -24.23
C THR A 320 -18.70 -16.69 -25.63
N GLY A 321 -18.04 -17.13 -26.70
CA GLY A 321 -18.50 -16.95 -28.08
C GLY A 321 -19.38 -18.08 -28.62
N VAL A 322 -19.58 -19.16 -27.87
CA VAL A 322 -20.34 -20.34 -28.31
C VAL A 322 -21.57 -20.63 -27.45
N VAL A 323 -21.70 -19.97 -26.29
CA VAL A 323 -22.88 -20.11 -25.42
C VAL A 323 -24.13 -19.48 -26.04
N GLU A 324 -25.29 -19.98 -25.62
CA GLU A 324 -26.59 -19.45 -26.02
C GLU A 324 -26.75 -17.98 -25.65
N ARG A 325 -27.45 -17.21 -26.49
CA ARG A 325 -27.84 -15.83 -26.20
C ARG A 325 -29.16 -15.81 -25.43
N SER A 326 -29.35 -14.81 -24.58
CA SER A 326 -30.59 -14.62 -23.82
C SER A 326 -31.33 -13.37 -24.30
N GLU A 327 -32.65 -13.45 -24.46
CA GLU A 327 -33.49 -12.26 -24.69
C GLU A 327 -33.64 -11.40 -23.42
N VAL A 328 -33.35 -11.98 -22.26
CA VAL A 328 -33.36 -11.27 -20.97
C VAL A 328 -32.13 -10.39 -20.84
N LEU A 329 -32.33 -9.07 -20.86
CA LEU A 329 -31.28 -8.05 -20.74
C LEU A 329 -30.34 -8.27 -19.54
N THR A 330 -30.88 -8.74 -18.41
CA THR A 330 -30.07 -9.02 -17.19
C THR A 330 -29.07 -10.15 -17.41
N ALA A 331 -29.47 -11.23 -18.09
CA ALA A 331 -28.57 -12.33 -18.41
C ALA A 331 -27.55 -11.92 -19.47
N GLU A 332 -27.96 -11.11 -20.46
CA GLU A 332 -27.03 -10.53 -21.42
C GLU A 332 -25.96 -9.63 -20.78
N ALA A 333 -26.37 -8.85 -19.78
CA ALA A 333 -25.42 -8.06 -19.01
C ALA A 333 -24.44 -8.95 -18.23
N ILE A 334 -24.85 -10.14 -17.75
CA ILE A 334 -23.95 -11.11 -17.11
C ILE A 334 -22.90 -11.59 -18.10
N LEU A 335 -23.29 -12.05 -19.29
CA LEU A 335 -22.35 -12.52 -20.30
C LEU A 335 -21.38 -11.42 -20.75
N ALA A 336 -21.87 -10.19 -20.92
CA ALA A 336 -21.02 -9.04 -21.23
C ALA A 336 -19.97 -8.77 -20.13
N GLN A 337 -20.33 -8.91 -18.85
CA GLN A 337 -19.37 -8.74 -17.76
C GLN A 337 -18.37 -9.89 -17.67
N LEU A 338 -18.77 -11.14 -17.92
CA LEU A 338 -17.83 -12.27 -18.00
C LEU A 338 -16.75 -12.00 -19.07
N ARG A 339 -17.17 -11.53 -20.25
CA ARG A 339 -16.25 -11.15 -21.34
C ARG A 339 -15.32 -9.99 -20.97
N ALA A 340 -15.83 -8.98 -20.27
CA ALA A 340 -15.01 -7.86 -19.79
C ALA A 340 -13.94 -8.34 -18.79
N ILE A 341 -14.32 -9.20 -17.84
CA ILE A 341 -13.39 -9.79 -16.85
C ILE A 341 -12.33 -10.65 -17.55
N VAL A 342 -12.72 -11.46 -18.56
CA VAL A 342 -11.75 -12.21 -19.37
C VAL A 342 -10.74 -11.28 -20.02
N ALA A 343 -11.18 -10.23 -20.72
CA ALA A 343 -10.26 -9.27 -21.36
C ALA A 343 -9.31 -8.63 -20.35
N ASP A 344 -9.83 -8.21 -19.18
CA ASP A 344 -9.02 -7.63 -18.13
C ASP A 344 -8.00 -8.62 -17.55
N LEU A 345 -8.38 -9.88 -17.33
CA LEU A 345 -7.45 -10.92 -16.87
C LEU A 345 -6.41 -11.30 -17.93
N LEU A 346 -6.76 -11.29 -19.22
CA LEU A 346 -5.78 -11.47 -20.31
C LEU A 346 -4.71 -10.39 -20.28
N MET A 347 -5.09 -9.13 -20.03
CA MET A 347 -4.13 -8.03 -19.82
C MET A 347 -3.22 -8.30 -18.60
N VAL A 348 -3.75 -8.89 -17.52
CA VAL A 348 -2.94 -9.30 -16.35
C VAL A 348 -1.90 -10.38 -16.71
N THR A 349 -2.19 -11.23 -17.70
CA THR A 349 -1.22 -12.23 -18.23
C THR A 349 -0.13 -11.62 -19.13
N GLY A 350 -0.13 -10.29 -19.31
CA GLY A 350 0.82 -9.55 -20.13
C GLY A 350 0.40 -9.36 -21.59
N MET A 351 -0.87 -9.57 -21.91
CA MET A 351 -1.42 -9.33 -23.24
C MET A 351 -1.70 -7.83 -23.47
N GLY A 352 -1.55 -7.35 -24.70
CA GLY A 352 -1.93 -5.97 -25.04
C GLY A 352 -3.44 -5.76 -24.95
N GLN A 353 -3.90 -4.53 -24.73
CA GLN A 353 -5.35 -4.23 -24.62
C GLN A 353 -6.14 -4.60 -25.88
N LEU A 354 -5.61 -4.27 -27.06
CA LEU A 354 -6.25 -4.62 -28.34
C LEU A 354 -6.23 -6.14 -28.56
N GLU A 355 -5.07 -6.77 -28.33
CA GLU A 355 -4.91 -8.22 -28.44
C GLU A 355 -5.85 -9.00 -27.51
N ALA A 356 -6.02 -8.56 -26.25
CA ALA A 356 -6.96 -9.16 -25.31
C ALA A 356 -8.43 -9.00 -25.73
N THR A 357 -8.75 -7.89 -26.39
CA THR A 357 -10.10 -7.64 -26.93
C THR A 357 -10.35 -8.50 -28.17
N ASP A 358 -9.38 -8.58 -29.09
CA ASP A 358 -9.47 -9.33 -30.34
C ASP A 358 -9.43 -10.85 -30.12
N ALA A 359 -8.85 -11.31 -29.01
CA ALA A 359 -8.85 -12.71 -28.60
C ALA A 359 -10.26 -13.24 -28.26
N LEU A 360 -11.21 -12.36 -27.97
CA LEU A 360 -12.58 -12.74 -27.67
C LEU A 360 -13.38 -12.86 -28.98
N PRO A 361 -13.88 -14.07 -29.35
CA PRO A 361 -14.70 -14.22 -30.55
C PRO A 361 -15.94 -13.31 -30.50
N PRO A 362 -16.44 -12.83 -31.65
CA PRO A 362 -17.69 -12.08 -31.67
C PRO A 362 -18.82 -12.94 -31.08
N PRO A 363 -19.76 -12.34 -30.33
CA PRO A 363 -20.87 -13.10 -29.79
C PRO A 363 -21.67 -13.74 -30.95
N PRO A 364 -22.23 -14.94 -30.75
CA PRO A 364 -23.04 -15.59 -31.76
C PRO A 364 -24.22 -14.69 -32.13
N ARG A 365 -24.50 -14.57 -33.43
CA ARG A 365 -25.63 -13.77 -33.92
C ARG A 365 -26.92 -14.44 -33.45
N SER A 366 -27.78 -13.66 -32.77
CA SER A 366 -29.10 -14.06 -32.31
C SER A 366 -30.01 -14.48 -33.45
#